data_AF-A0A6N7Y685-F1
#
_entry.id   AF-A0A6N7Y685-F1
#
_cell.length_a   1.000
_cell.length_b   1.000
_cell.length_c   1.000
_cell.angle_alpha   90.00
_cell.angle_beta   90.00
_cell.angle_gamma   90.00
#
_symmetry.space_group_name_H-M   'P 1'
#
loop_
_entity.id
_entity.type
_entity.pdbx_description
1 polymer ?
#
loop_
_entity_poly.entity_id
_entity_poly.type
_entity_poly.pdbx_seq_one_letter_code
_entity_poly.pdbx_strand_id
1 'polypeptide(L)'
;MRERDEIVIRSFRVVFQLDRRLHRIDRWRLPLPYGLPLRSLGYAAGALLLVLVAGQFPIIGMVVGALPAPVRLALIPGAAAYALTSIQVDGRPAHDAFLALLKWRMQPTVVTAWKRGTKPGCEVRCLDVCVAPDASGPRLRRGRVRGPATAVVRVAATAHERGRRLTLRGEEGAALESGFEVAFDRSRRLVIR
;
A
#
# COMPACT_ATOMS: atom_id res chain seq x y z
N MET A 1 -39.86 4.08 -28.36
CA MET A 1 -38.65 3.22 -28.32
C MET A 1 -37.94 3.56 -27.01
N ARG A 2 -38.05 2.71 -25.99
CA ARG A 2 -37.55 3.01 -24.63
C ARG A 2 -36.04 2.79 -24.60
N GLU A 3 -35.27 3.85 -24.35
CA GLU A 3 -33.85 3.76 -23.98
C GLU A 3 -33.73 2.80 -22.79
N ARG A 4 -32.99 1.71 -22.98
CA ARG A 4 -32.59 0.84 -21.88
C ARG A 4 -31.45 1.57 -21.19
N ASP A 5 -31.69 2.08 -19.98
CA ASP A 5 -30.62 2.48 -19.07
C ASP A 5 -29.70 1.27 -18.86
N GLU A 6 -28.56 1.29 -19.54
CA GLU A 6 -27.51 0.29 -19.38
C GLU A 6 -26.87 0.52 -18.02
N ILE A 7 -27.23 -0.29 -17.03
CA ILE A 7 -26.58 -0.27 -15.72
C ILE A 7 -25.15 -0.77 -15.92
N VAL A 8 -24.21 0.16 -16.12
CA VAL A 8 -22.77 -0.13 -16.22
C VAL A 8 -22.27 -0.54 -14.83
N ILE A 9 -22.31 -1.84 -14.55
CA ILE A 9 -21.69 -2.42 -13.36
C ILE A 9 -20.17 -2.34 -13.55
N ARG A 10 -19.52 -1.32 -12.98
CA ARG A 10 -18.07 -1.22 -12.96
C ARG A 10 -17.50 -2.40 -12.16
N SER A 11 -16.83 -3.32 -12.86
CA SER A 11 -16.17 -4.43 -12.17
C SER A 11 -15.06 -3.87 -11.27
N PHE A 12 -15.18 -4.10 -9.96
CA PHE A 12 -14.15 -3.74 -8.98
C PHE A 12 -12.94 -4.68 -9.03
N ARG A 13 -12.66 -5.31 -10.18
CA ARG A 13 -11.58 -6.29 -10.33
C ARG A 13 -10.21 -5.71 -9.95
N VAL A 14 -10.03 -4.40 -10.08
CA VAL A 14 -8.83 -3.65 -9.67
C VAL A 14 -8.65 -3.59 -8.15
N VAL A 15 -9.70 -3.80 -7.36
CA VAL A 15 -9.64 -3.78 -5.88
C VAL A 15 -9.30 -5.17 -5.32
N PHE A 16 -9.36 -6.23 -6.13
CA PHE A 16 -8.95 -7.56 -5.71
C PHE A 16 -7.42 -7.66 -5.72
N GLN A 17 -6.81 -7.40 -4.56
CA GLN A 17 -5.43 -7.82 -4.32
C GLN A 17 -5.34 -9.33 -4.50
N LEU A 18 -4.53 -9.78 -5.44
CA LEU A 18 -4.30 -11.20 -5.70
C LEU A 18 -3.52 -11.82 -4.53
N ASP A 19 -4.26 -12.31 -3.53
CA ASP A 19 -3.69 -12.98 -2.35
C ASP A 19 -3.44 -14.46 -2.68
N ARG A 20 -2.17 -14.88 -2.66
CA ARG A 20 -1.81 -16.29 -2.91
C ARG A 20 -2.30 -17.15 -1.75
N ARG A 21 -3.13 -18.15 -2.04
CA ARG A 21 -3.76 -19.02 -1.03
C ARG A 21 -3.53 -20.48 -1.33
N LEU A 22 -3.31 -21.24 -0.26
CA LEU A 22 -3.13 -22.68 -0.28
C LEU A 22 -4.47 -23.34 0.12
N HIS A 23 -5.02 -24.15 -0.77
CA HIS A 23 -6.29 -24.85 -0.52
C HIS A 23 -6.09 -26.35 -0.21
N ARG A 24 -4.92 -26.89 -0.57
CA ARG A 24 -4.59 -28.30 -0.44
C ARG A 24 -3.11 -28.45 -0.08
N ILE A 25 -2.80 -29.39 0.79
CA ILE A 25 -1.45 -29.85 1.07
C ILE A 25 -1.39 -31.30 0.60
N ASP A 26 -0.59 -31.55 -0.45
CA ASP A 26 -0.48 -32.85 -1.10
C ASP A 26 -1.85 -33.46 -1.43
N ARG A 27 -2.27 -34.55 -0.76
CA ARG A 27 -3.58 -35.19 -0.97
C ARG A 27 -4.71 -34.61 -0.12
N TRP A 28 -4.42 -33.89 0.96
CA TRP A 28 -5.41 -33.42 1.92
C TRP A 28 -5.91 -32.00 1.61
N ARG A 29 -7.24 -31.81 1.56
CA ARG A 29 -7.84 -30.48 1.51
C ARG A 29 -7.81 -29.86 2.90
N LEU A 30 -7.41 -28.59 2.97
CA LEU A 30 -7.45 -27.86 4.23
C LEU A 30 -8.91 -27.61 4.62
N PRO A 31 -9.30 -27.80 5.89
CA PRO A 31 -10.68 -27.56 6.37
C PRO A 31 -11.01 -26.06 6.49
N LEU A 32 -10.30 -25.19 5.75
CA LEU A 32 -10.46 -23.75 5.77
C LEU A 32 -11.18 -23.30 4.49
N PRO A 33 -12.41 -22.75 4.57
CA PRO A 33 -13.23 -22.44 3.38
C PRO A 33 -12.56 -21.46 2.42
N TYR A 34 -11.75 -20.52 2.95
CA TYR A 34 -11.07 -19.50 2.18
C TYR A 34 -9.60 -19.81 1.88
N GLY A 35 -9.14 -21.03 2.18
CA GLY A 35 -7.73 -21.43 2.09
C GLY A 35 -6.81 -20.72 3.09
N LEU A 36 -5.58 -21.20 3.18
CA LEU A 36 -4.54 -20.62 4.02
C LEU A 36 -3.73 -19.60 3.20
N PRO A 37 -3.69 -18.30 3.56
CA PRO A 37 -2.93 -17.32 2.81
C PRO A 37 -1.42 -17.60 2.93
N LEU A 38 -0.66 -17.52 1.84
CA LEU A 38 0.78 -17.85 1.84
C LEU A 38 1.57 -16.97 2.82
N ARG A 39 1.12 -15.73 3.04
CA ARG A 39 1.67 -14.82 4.05
C ARG A 39 1.57 -15.34 5.48
N SER A 40 0.54 -16.12 5.85
CA SER A 40 0.47 -16.70 7.20
C SER A 40 1.58 -17.72 7.43
N LEU A 41 1.99 -18.44 6.38
CA LEU A 41 3.12 -19.37 6.47
C LEU A 41 4.43 -18.60 6.71
N GLY A 42 4.62 -17.48 6.01
CA GLY A 42 5.75 -16.57 6.24
C GLY A 42 5.75 -16.01 7.67
N TYR A 43 4.59 -15.59 8.18
CA TYR A 43 4.48 -15.12 9.57
C TYR A 43 4.71 -16.22 10.61
N ALA A 44 4.22 -17.43 10.37
CA ALA A 44 4.45 -18.56 11.27
C ALA A 44 5.94 -18.90 11.32
N ALA A 45 6.61 -18.96 10.16
CA ALA A 45 8.04 -19.20 10.08
C ALA A 45 8.86 -18.09 10.79
N GLY A 46 8.52 -16.82 10.55
CA GLY A 46 9.16 -15.69 11.22
C GLY A 46 8.96 -15.68 12.73
N ALA A 47 7.73 -15.99 13.19
CA ALA A 47 7.41 -16.10 14.61
C ALA A 47 8.15 -17.29 15.26
N LEU A 48 8.19 -18.44 14.60
CA LEU A 48 8.95 -19.59 15.08
C LEU A 48 10.44 -19.26 15.21
N LEU A 49 11.03 -18.60 14.20
CA LEU A 49 12.40 -18.15 14.25
C LEU A 49 12.64 -17.19 15.42
N LEU A 50 11.74 -16.24 15.66
CA LEU A 50 11.81 -15.35 16.82
C LEU A 50 11.76 -16.13 18.14
N VAL A 51 10.91 -17.14 18.27
CA VAL A 51 10.85 -17.99 19.47
C VAL A 51 12.17 -18.74 19.69
N LEU A 52 12.75 -19.30 18.62
CA LEU A 52 14.01 -20.04 18.69
C LEU A 52 15.17 -19.11 19.09
N VAL A 53 15.24 -17.91 18.51
CA VAL A 53 16.24 -16.89 18.84
C VAL A 53 16.04 -16.36 20.26
N ALA A 54 14.80 -16.08 20.66
CA ALA A 54 14.45 -15.65 22.02
C ALA A 54 14.87 -16.70 23.08
N GLY A 55 14.76 -17.98 22.72
CA GLY A 55 15.20 -19.11 23.55
C GLY A 55 16.70 -19.13 23.87
N GLN A 56 17.54 -18.44 23.08
CA GLN A 56 18.99 -18.37 23.29
C GLN A 56 19.41 -17.30 24.32
N PHE A 57 18.51 -16.38 24.68
CA PHE A 57 18.82 -15.34 25.66
C PHE A 57 18.66 -15.87 27.10
N PRO A 58 19.52 -15.47 28.05
CA PRO A 58 19.52 -16.06 29.40
C PRO A 58 18.20 -15.85 30.16
N ILE A 59 17.65 -14.64 30.16
CA ILE A 59 16.41 -14.33 30.89
C ILE A 59 15.17 -14.79 30.11
N ILE A 60 15.12 -14.49 28.81
CA ILE A 60 13.96 -14.81 27.96
C ILE A 60 13.87 -16.32 27.72
N GLY A 61 15.01 -16.98 27.54
CA GLY A 61 15.12 -18.41 27.34
C GLY A 61 14.68 -19.24 28.53
N MET A 62 14.79 -18.75 29.76
CA MET A 62 14.19 -19.41 30.92
C MET A 62 12.65 -19.44 30.82
N VAL A 63 12.04 -18.31 30.49
CA VAL A 63 10.57 -18.20 30.34
C VAL A 63 10.08 -19.04 29.16
N VAL A 64 10.75 -18.93 28.01
CA VAL A 64 10.44 -19.70 26.80
C VAL A 64 10.71 -21.19 27.01
N GLY A 65 11.73 -21.53 27.80
CA GLY A 65 12.13 -22.88 28.18
C GLY A 65 11.09 -23.57 29.06
N ALA A 66 10.43 -22.82 29.94
CA ALA A 66 9.38 -23.31 30.82
C ALA A 66 8.08 -23.69 30.08
N LEU A 67 7.89 -23.20 28.85
CA LEU A 67 6.72 -23.52 28.05
C LEU A 67 6.84 -24.93 27.43
N PRO A 68 5.75 -25.73 27.44
CA PRO A 68 5.73 -27.01 26.74
C PRO A 68 6.07 -26.87 25.25
N ALA A 69 6.79 -27.85 24.72
CA ALA A 69 7.17 -27.89 23.31
C ALA A 69 6.01 -27.61 22.32
N PRO A 70 4.80 -28.20 22.44
CA PRO A 70 3.71 -27.91 21.50
C PRO A 70 3.24 -26.45 21.58
N VAL A 71 3.24 -25.86 22.78
CA VAL A 71 2.86 -24.46 22.97
C VAL A 71 3.89 -23.54 22.31
N ARG A 72 5.17 -23.78 22.60
CA ARG A 72 6.29 -22.98 22.09
C ARG A 72 6.46 -23.06 20.57
N LEU A 73 6.37 -24.27 20.01
CA LEU A 73 6.79 -24.53 18.62
C LEU A 73 5.63 -24.52 17.62
N ALA A 74 4.39 -24.72 18.06
CA ALA A 74 3.23 -24.75 17.18
C ALA A 74 2.20 -23.68 17.55
N LEU A 75 1.76 -23.64 18.82
CA LEU A 75 0.66 -22.77 19.22
C LEU A 75 1.05 -21.28 19.14
N ILE A 76 2.20 -20.89 19.70
CA ILE A 76 2.68 -19.51 19.67
C ILE A 76 2.92 -19.03 18.23
N PRO A 77 3.68 -19.74 17.36
CA PRO A 77 3.87 -19.31 15.98
C PRO A 77 2.57 -19.28 15.18
N GLY A 78 1.68 -20.25 15.38
CA GLY A 78 0.38 -20.30 14.72
C GLY A 78 -0.54 -19.15 15.13
N ALA A 79 -0.63 -18.87 16.42
CA ALA A 79 -1.40 -17.74 16.95
C ALA A 79 -0.83 -16.39 16.49
N ALA A 80 0.50 -16.23 16.50
CA ALA A 80 1.16 -15.04 15.98
C ALA A 80 0.87 -14.84 14.49
N ALA A 81 0.94 -15.91 13.69
CA ALA A 81 0.62 -15.86 12.27
C ALA A 81 -0.83 -15.43 12.02
N TYR A 82 -1.77 -16.00 12.78
CA TYR A 82 -3.19 -15.64 12.72
C TYR A 82 -3.42 -14.17 13.11
N ALA A 83 -2.80 -13.71 14.19
CA ALA A 83 -2.90 -12.31 14.61
C ALA A 83 -2.32 -11.37 13.54
N LEU A 84 -1.12 -11.65 13.02
CA LEU A 84 -0.45 -10.82 12.02
C LEU A 84 -1.16 -10.79 10.66
N THR A 85 -1.88 -11.85 10.28
CA THR A 85 -2.74 -11.80 9.08
C THR A 85 -4.05 -11.05 9.30
N SER A 86 -4.56 -11.01 10.53
CA SER A 86 -5.78 -10.27 10.87
C SER A 86 -5.54 -8.75 10.97
N ILE A 87 -4.33 -8.34 11.32
CA ILE A 87 -3.97 -6.92 11.47
C ILE A 87 -3.74 -6.28 10.10
N GLN A 88 -4.53 -5.25 9.80
CA GLN A 88 -4.31 -4.37 8.66
C GLN A 88 -4.21 -2.92 9.16
N VAL A 89 -3.05 -2.30 8.94
CA VAL A 89 -2.81 -0.90 9.30
C VAL A 89 -2.97 -0.08 8.04
N ASP A 90 -3.97 0.82 8.01
CA ASP A 90 -4.31 1.61 6.82
C ASP A 90 -4.53 0.77 5.55
N GLY A 91 -5.11 -0.44 5.72
CA GLY A 91 -5.31 -1.40 4.63
C GLY A 91 -4.05 -2.13 4.16
N ARG A 92 -2.91 -1.92 4.82
CA ARG A 92 -1.64 -2.61 4.51
C ARG A 92 -1.47 -3.87 5.37
N PRO A 93 -0.92 -4.96 4.82
CA PRO A 93 -0.47 -6.10 5.60
C PRO A 93 0.49 -5.69 6.72
N ALA A 94 0.50 -6.43 7.83
CA ALA A 94 1.32 -6.12 9.00
C ALA A 94 2.82 -5.98 8.67
N HIS A 95 3.36 -6.73 7.70
CA HIS A 95 4.78 -6.63 7.33
C HIS A 95 5.11 -5.33 6.59
N ASP A 96 4.22 -4.89 5.68
CA ASP A 96 4.41 -3.63 4.96
C ASP A 96 4.33 -2.44 5.91
N ALA A 97 3.39 -2.48 6.86
CA ALA A 97 3.27 -1.49 7.91
C ALA A 97 4.52 -1.48 8.81
N PHE A 98 4.99 -2.65 9.23
CA PHE A 98 6.20 -2.79 10.03
C PHE A 98 7.45 -2.27 9.31
N LEU A 99 7.64 -2.63 8.04
CA LEU A 99 8.77 -2.17 7.24
C LEU A 99 8.70 -0.65 7.00
N ALA A 100 7.51 -0.09 6.78
CA ALA A 100 7.32 1.35 6.69
C ALA A 100 7.68 2.06 8.01
N LEU A 101 7.26 1.51 9.15
CA LEU A 101 7.60 2.03 10.48
C LEU A 101 9.11 1.94 10.74
N LEU A 102 9.73 0.81 10.41
CA LEU A 102 11.17 0.59 10.57
C LEU A 102 11.97 1.57 9.72
N LYS A 103 11.58 1.72 8.45
CA LYS A 103 12.19 2.70 7.52
C LYS A 103 12.04 4.12 8.04
N TRP A 104 10.87 4.50 8.52
CA TRP A 104 10.64 5.82 9.12
C TRP A 104 11.49 6.04 10.38
N ARG A 105 11.63 5.02 11.22
CA ARG A 105 12.42 5.09 12.46
C ARG A 105 13.93 5.14 12.22
N MET A 106 14.39 4.51 11.14
CA MET A 106 15.80 4.55 10.71
C MET A 106 16.14 5.79 9.88
N GLN A 107 15.15 6.53 9.39
CA GLN A 107 15.40 7.75 8.61
C GLN A 107 15.96 8.86 9.51
N PRO A 108 16.94 9.64 9.02
CA PRO A 108 17.43 10.81 9.74
C PRO A 108 16.32 11.84 9.88
N THR A 109 15.80 11.99 11.10
CA THR A 109 14.81 13.01 11.43
C THR A 109 15.49 14.27 11.94
N VAL A 110 15.06 15.43 11.48
CA VAL A 110 15.35 16.70 12.16
C VAL A 110 14.23 17.00 13.13
N VAL A 111 14.53 17.73 14.20
CA VAL A 111 13.47 18.26 15.07
C VAL A 111 13.11 19.66 14.55
N THR A 112 11.86 19.85 14.16
CA THR A 112 11.34 21.16 13.74
C THR A 112 10.13 21.48 14.60
N ALA A 113 10.14 22.62 15.28
CA ALA A 113 9.09 23.00 16.24
C ALA A 113 8.77 21.89 17.26
N TRP A 114 9.80 21.30 17.88
CA TRP A 114 9.69 20.23 18.88
C TRP A 114 9.02 18.93 18.38
N LYS A 115 8.82 18.80 17.06
CA LYS A 115 8.30 17.58 16.42
C LYS A 115 9.38 16.95 15.57
N ARG A 116 9.45 15.61 15.56
CA ARG A 116 10.29 14.89 14.60
C ARG A 116 9.72 15.13 13.19
N GLY A 117 10.55 15.70 12.33
CA GLY A 117 10.24 15.99 10.94
C GLY A 117 11.32 15.45 10.01
N THR A 118 10.98 15.33 8.73
CA THR A 118 11.97 15.03 7.70
C THR A 118 12.81 16.27 7.42
N LYS A 119 14.13 16.11 7.21
CA LYS A 119 15.01 17.24 6.89
C LYS A 119 14.45 18.04 5.70
N PRO A 120 14.25 19.36 5.82
CA PRO A 120 13.87 20.20 4.68
C PRO A 120 14.85 20.00 3.52
N GLY A 121 14.32 19.83 2.31
CA GLY A 121 15.12 19.54 1.12
C GLY A 121 15.44 18.06 0.89
N CYS A 122 15.01 17.14 1.76
CA CYS A 122 15.01 15.72 1.42
C CYS A 122 14.03 15.45 0.26
N GLU A 123 14.54 14.86 -0.81
CA GLU A 123 13.71 14.36 -1.89
C GLU A 123 12.91 13.16 -1.40
N VAL A 124 11.59 13.35 -1.26
CA VAL A 124 10.68 12.25 -0.96
C VAL A 124 10.20 11.68 -2.28
N ARG A 125 10.47 10.39 -2.52
CA ARG A 125 9.81 9.65 -3.58
C ARG A 125 8.37 9.40 -3.15
N CYS A 126 7.46 10.24 -3.62
CA CYS A 126 6.04 9.90 -3.60
C CYS A 126 5.82 8.72 -4.55
N LEU A 127 5.10 7.71 -4.07
CA LEU A 127 4.54 6.65 -4.94
C LEU A 127 3.40 7.24 -5.78
N ASP A 128 2.64 6.38 -6.44
CA ASP A 128 1.49 6.79 -7.22
C ASP A 128 0.47 7.55 -6.35
N VAL A 129 0.35 8.85 -6.60
CA VAL A 129 -0.65 9.70 -5.96
C VAL A 129 -1.87 9.74 -6.85
N CYS A 130 -2.88 8.94 -6.52
CA CYS A 130 -4.16 8.95 -7.21
C CYS A 130 -5.11 9.94 -6.54
N VAL A 131 -5.65 10.88 -7.33
CA VAL A 131 -6.75 11.74 -6.91
C VAL A 131 -8.05 11.07 -7.33
N ALA A 132 -8.76 10.47 -6.36
CA ALA A 132 -10.05 9.85 -6.64
C ALA A 132 -11.10 10.89 -7.07
N PRO A 133 -11.98 10.55 -8.03
CA PRO A 133 -13.15 11.36 -8.33
C PRO A 133 -14.05 11.44 -7.09
N ASP A 134 -14.70 12.58 -6.87
CA ASP A 134 -15.73 12.73 -5.84
C ASP A 134 -17.14 12.56 -6.43
N ALA A 135 -18.15 12.71 -5.59
CA ALA A 135 -19.55 12.74 -6.01
C ALA A 135 -19.86 13.87 -7.03
N SER A 136 -18.97 14.86 -7.17
CA SER A 136 -19.09 15.93 -8.19
C SER A 136 -18.57 15.51 -9.58
N GLY A 137 -18.17 14.25 -9.76
CA GLY A 137 -17.77 13.71 -11.05
C GLY A 137 -16.26 13.80 -11.35
N PRO A 138 -15.83 13.33 -12.53
CA PRO A 138 -14.43 13.33 -12.94
C PRO A 138 -13.99 14.74 -13.33
N ARG A 139 -13.41 15.49 -12.38
CA ARG A 139 -12.85 16.84 -12.62
C ARG A 139 -11.38 16.93 -12.27
N LEU A 140 -10.66 17.73 -13.05
CA LEU A 140 -9.26 18.04 -12.78
C LEU A 140 -9.17 18.94 -11.52
N ARG A 141 -8.56 18.44 -10.44
CA ARG A 141 -8.45 19.21 -9.18
C ARG A 141 -7.23 20.13 -9.19
N ARG A 142 -7.44 21.38 -8.77
CA ARG A 142 -6.36 22.37 -8.61
C ARG A 142 -5.22 21.79 -7.75
N GLY A 143 -4.01 21.91 -8.28
CA GLY A 143 -2.85 21.25 -7.69
C GLY A 143 -1.55 21.71 -8.34
N ARG A 144 -0.43 21.43 -7.67
CA ARG A 144 0.91 21.69 -8.19
C ARG A 144 1.76 20.48 -7.96
N VAL A 145 2.38 19.97 -9.02
CA VAL A 145 3.34 18.86 -8.96
C VAL A 145 4.68 19.38 -9.44
N ARG A 146 5.74 19.12 -8.66
CA ARG A 146 7.11 19.55 -8.94
C ARG A 146 8.02 18.35 -8.76
N GLY A 147 8.87 18.08 -9.75
CA GLY A 147 9.84 16.99 -9.70
C GLY A 147 9.87 16.19 -10.99
N PRO A 148 10.71 15.13 -11.06
CA PRO A 148 10.59 14.14 -12.09
C PRO A 148 9.35 13.29 -11.79
N ALA A 149 8.33 13.37 -12.63
CA ALA A 149 7.11 12.59 -12.44
C ALA A 149 6.41 12.32 -13.78
N THR A 150 5.64 11.24 -13.80
CA THR A 150 4.70 10.94 -14.88
C THR A 150 3.30 11.21 -14.33
N ALA A 151 2.61 12.21 -14.88
CA ALA A 151 1.22 12.48 -14.57
C ALA A 151 0.33 11.80 -15.60
N VAL A 152 -0.57 10.93 -15.14
CA VAL A 152 -1.61 10.31 -15.98
C VAL A 152 -2.90 11.09 -15.81
N VAL A 153 -3.37 11.73 -16.88
CA VAL A 153 -4.58 12.56 -16.88
C VAL A 153 -5.69 11.81 -17.61
N ARG A 154 -6.80 11.53 -16.92
CA ARG A 154 -7.96 10.76 -17.45
C ARG A 154 -9.21 11.61 -17.65
N VAL A 155 -9.04 12.92 -17.73
CA VAL A 155 -10.12 13.88 -18.00
C VAL A 155 -9.70 14.74 -19.18
N ALA A 156 -10.66 15.17 -19.98
CA ALA A 156 -10.41 16.15 -21.04
C ALA A 156 -9.75 17.39 -20.41
N ALA A 157 -8.59 17.76 -20.93
CA ALA A 157 -7.85 18.89 -20.41
C ALA A 157 -6.97 19.51 -21.49
N THR A 158 -6.91 20.83 -21.50
CA THR A 158 -5.99 21.59 -22.34
C THR A 158 -4.66 21.79 -21.61
N ALA A 159 -3.58 21.49 -22.32
CA ALA A 159 -2.23 21.69 -21.84
C ALA A 159 -1.62 22.95 -22.47
N HIS A 160 -1.07 23.83 -21.64
CA HIS A 160 -0.34 25.00 -22.10
C HIS A 160 1.05 25.04 -21.46
N GLU A 161 2.08 24.92 -22.29
CA GLU A 161 3.47 24.98 -21.87
C GLU A 161 4.01 26.42 -22.00
N ARG A 162 4.54 26.96 -20.91
CA ARG A 162 5.23 28.25 -20.90
C ARG A 162 6.55 28.11 -20.14
N GLY A 163 7.65 27.97 -20.88
CA GLY A 163 8.97 27.72 -20.34
C GLY A 163 8.97 26.45 -19.47
N ARG A 164 9.38 26.56 -18.21
CA ARG A 164 9.43 25.42 -17.25
C ARG A 164 8.09 25.08 -16.59
N ARG A 165 6.97 25.62 -17.06
CA ARG A 165 5.64 25.43 -16.45
C ARG A 165 4.68 24.83 -17.47
N LEU A 166 4.19 23.63 -17.18
CA LEU A 166 3.07 23.03 -17.88
C LEU A 166 1.79 23.30 -17.10
N THR A 167 0.81 23.95 -17.73
CA THR A 167 -0.48 24.25 -17.11
C THR A 167 -1.54 23.34 -17.72
N LEU A 168 -2.20 22.53 -16.91
CA LEU A 168 -3.36 21.76 -17.31
C LEU A 168 -4.63 22.47 -16.83
N ARG A 169 -5.58 22.67 -17.74
CA ARG A 169 -6.91 23.19 -17.43
C ARG A 169 -7.92 22.11 -17.79
N GLY A 170 -8.75 21.70 -16.83
CA GLY A 170 -9.82 20.75 -17.09
C GLY A 170 -10.85 21.37 -18.03
N GLU A 171 -11.31 20.61 -19.01
CA GLU A 171 -12.46 20.94 -19.84
C GLU A 171 -13.71 20.26 -19.26
N GLU A 172 -14.88 20.88 -19.43
CA GLU A 172 -16.14 20.25 -19.06
C GLU A 172 -16.39 19.09 -20.03
N GLY A 173 -16.31 17.86 -19.54
CA GLY A 173 -16.43 16.67 -20.37
C GLY A 173 -16.36 15.37 -19.57
N ALA A 174 -16.77 14.28 -20.20
CA ALA A 174 -16.71 12.95 -19.61
C ALA A 174 -15.26 12.52 -19.35
N ALA A 175 -15.08 11.54 -18.44
CA ALA A 175 -13.80 10.89 -18.26
C ALA A 175 -13.32 10.27 -19.58
N LEU A 176 -12.03 10.42 -19.89
CA LEU A 176 -11.44 9.79 -21.06
C LEU A 176 -11.30 8.28 -20.79
N GLU A 177 -11.64 7.45 -21.78
CA GLU A 177 -11.46 5.99 -21.69
C GLU A 177 -9.97 5.63 -21.57
N SER A 178 -9.11 6.34 -22.29
CA SER A 178 -7.66 6.27 -22.19
C SER A 178 -7.09 7.58 -21.63
N GLY A 179 -6.32 7.48 -20.54
CA GLY A 179 -5.59 8.63 -20.04
C GLY A 179 -4.39 8.96 -20.90
N PHE A 180 -3.98 10.22 -20.95
CA PHE A 180 -2.73 10.63 -21.55
C PHE A 180 -1.65 10.82 -20.48
N GLU A 181 -0.41 10.49 -20.84
CA GLU A 181 0.73 10.58 -19.94
C GLU A 181 1.55 11.83 -20.22
N VAL A 182 1.94 12.49 -19.13
CA VAL A 182 2.78 13.68 -19.17
C VAL A 182 3.99 13.42 -18.29
N ALA A 183 5.11 13.09 -18.91
CA ALA A 183 6.40 12.99 -18.24
C ALA A 183 7.06 14.37 -18.16
N PHE A 184 7.55 14.75 -16.99
CA PHE A 184 8.30 15.99 -16.81
C PHE A 184 9.46 15.79 -15.83
N ASP A 185 10.53 16.56 -16.04
CA ASP A 185 11.78 16.49 -15.28
C ASP A 185 11.80 17.43 -14.05
N ARG A 186 12.87 17.38 -13.26
CA ARG A 186 13.07 18.22 -12.04
C ARG A 186 12.98 19.72 -12.29
N SER A 187 13.31 20.19 -13.49
CA SER A 187 13.27 21.60 -13.85
C SER A 187 11.86 22.10 -14.15
N ARG A 188 10.95 21.18 -14.48
CA ARG A 188 9.56 21.46 -14.87
C ARG A 188 8.60 21.37 -13.68
N ARG A 189 7.50 22.13 -13.77
CA ARG A 189 6.37 22.06 -12.83
C ARG A 189 5.06 21.92 -13.57
N LEU A 190 4.21 21.02 -13.09
CA LEU A 190 2.83 20.86 -13.54
C LEU A 190 1.92 21.69 -12.63
N VAL A 191 1.13 22.58 -13.22
CA VAL A 191 0.12 23.37 -12.50
C VAL A 191 -1.25 23.02 -13.04
N ILE A 192 -2.09 22.51 -12.16
CA ILE A 192 -3.45 22.11 -12.46
C ILE A 192 -4.39 23.26 -12.03
N ARG A 193 -5.21 23.75 -12.95
CA ARG A 193 -6.11 24.91 -12.75
C ARG A 193 -7.58 24.56 -12.87
#